data_AF-A0A4R7VHT8-F1
#
_entry.id   AF-A0A4R7VHT8-F1
#
_cell.length_a   1.000
_cell.length_b   1.000
_cell.length_c   1.000
_cell.angle_alpha   90.00
_cell.angle_beta   90.00
_cell.angle_gamma   90.00
#
_symmetry.space_group_name_H-M   'P 1'
#
loop_
_entity.id
_entity.type
_entity.pdbx_description
1 polymer ?
#
loop_
_entity_poly.entity_id
_entity_poly.type
_entity_poly.pdbx_seq_one_letter_code
_entity_poly.pdbx_strand_id
1 'polypeptide(L)'
;MIDTPDLVRLTTMLARIDELDTTGALAAFGMEETAEELAGLATLHHIGLVVFPDWESEVVEFLKLCGLAVAEPVPSTVVAARLAERYGQPPANLPVSIVIGGLGNHADRAVEVFVLPGLQNRADGDGIAARERRGGFETHVAFEVRPECLDVARKLVCHRTGLVADGGGHNPFEQAGDGGRSVFYFAAQDGTGNRREHGFHRLELFCAGHHEKALREHAAAAVTAEPEIRLLELVTGHVTTKALSVTAELGLADALATGPLTGEQAAGAVGGDPSSVTRLLRYLAGLGVVTVVGDHYVSTPVLELLRRDNAFADLAIVYGGEFLTAWEQLGHAVRTGRSAFGHVFGQEHFEYFADNPELSERFNRTMTASTRALVARLGGAYDFSSARRVVDVGGGDGTLLHAILDRAPAATGILFDRKHVITGESVTATDRVELVEGDFFDAVPAGGDLYVLSRILHDWDDDRCERLLACCRAAMAPGTTLLAIERVLPDEPVPSPALTWDLQMLAITGGRERTHAEYTRLLAGNGFVLENVTPVWHGMSLLAARAL
;
A
#
# COMPACT_ATOMS: atom_id res chain seq x y z
N MET A 1 -16.91 -17.96 -44.25
CA MET A 1 -15.56 -18.46 -43.89
C MET A 1 -14.96 -17.49 -42.89
N ILE A 2 -14.22 -18.00 -41.90
CA ILE A 2 -13.39 -17.16 -41.02
C ILE A 2 -12.39 -16.41 -41.90
N ASP A 3 -12.39 -15.09 -41.78
CA ASP A 3 -11.51 -14.21 -42.54
C ASP A 3 -10.05 -14.39 -42.11
N THR A 4 -9.11 -14.21 -43.04
CA THR A 4 -7.68 -14.47 -42.80
C THR A 4 -7.11 -13.78 -41.56
N PRO A 5 -7.44 -12.50 -41.25
CA PRO A 5 -6.95 -11.85 -40.03
C PRO A 5 -7.42 -12.52 -38.74
N ASP A 6 -8.67 -12.99 -38.68
CA ASP A 6 -9.20 -13.64 -37.48
C ASP A 6 -8.69 -15.07 -37.36
N LEU A 7 -8.47 -15.77 -38.48
CA LEU A 7 -7.82 -17.07 -38.48
C LEU A 7 -6.41 -16.98 -37.91
N VAL A 8 -5.62 -16.00 -38.35
CA VAL A 8 -4.26 -15.75 -37.81
C VAL A 8 -4.31 -15.46 -36.31
N ARG A 9 -5.24 -14.62 -35.85
CA ARG A 9 -5.41 -14.30 -34.43
C ARG A 9 -5.80 -15.54 -33.61
N LEU A 10 -6.75 -16.35 -34.09
CA LEU A 10 -7.18 -17.58 -33.44
C LEU A 10 -6.02 -18.58 -33.33
N THR A 11 -5.31 -18.85 -34.41
CA THR A 11 -4.14 -19.76 -34.39
C THR A 11 -3.04 -19.23 -33.48
N THR A 12 -2.80 -17.91 -33.46
CA THR A 12 -1.81 -17.29 -32.57
C THR A 12 -2.20 -17.45 -31.10
N MET A 13 -3.47 -17.22 -30.74
CA MET A 13 -3.94 -17.38 -29.36
C MET A 13 -3.92 -18.84 -28.92
N LEU A 14 -4.26 -19.78 -29.83
CA LEU A 14 -4.18 -21.22 -29.57
C LEU A 14 -2.75 -21.67 -29.28
N ALA A 15 -1.77 -21.21 -30.05
CA ALA A 15 -0.36 -21.50 -29.76
C ALA A 15 0.07 -20.89 -28.41
N ARG A 16 -0.34 -19.64 -28.13
CA ARG A 16 0.01 -18.95 -26.89
C ARG A 16 -0.56 -19.63 -25.63
N ILE A 17 -1.82 -20.06 -25.63
CA ILE A 17 -2.43 -20.69 -24.45
C ILE A 17 -1.85 -22.08 -24.15
N ASP A 18 -1.32 -22.76 -25.18
CA ASP A 18 -0.64 -24.04 -25.04
C ASP A 18 0.77 -23.84 -24.44
N GLU A 19 1.48 -22.79 -24.84
CA GLU A 19 2.85 -22.49 -24.40
C GLU A 19 2.96 -21.75 -23.05
N LEU A 20 1.99 -20.88 -22.73
CA LEU A 20 2.06 -20.05 -21.53
C LEU A 20 1.75 -20.86 -20.26
N ASP A 21 2.59 -20.74 -19.24
CA ASP A 21 2.20 -21.05 -17.87
C ASP A 21 1.62 -19.81 -17.16
N THR A 22 1.13 -19.98 -15.93
CA THR A 22 0.54 -18.87 -15.17
C THR A 22 1.53 -17.71 -15.01
N THR A 23 2.77 -18.01 -14.65
CA THR A 23 3.82 -16.99 -14.43
C THR A 23 4.13 -16.23 -15.72
N GLY A 24 4.30 -16.92 -16.84
CA GLY A 24 4.55 -16.31 -18.15
C GLY A 24 3.38 -15.47 -18.64
N ALA A 25 2.14 -15.92 -18.41
CA ALA A 25 0.95 -15.15 -18.74
C ALA A 25 0.84 -13.86 -17.91
N LEU A 26 1.22 -13.90 -16.64
CA LEU A 26 1.28 -12.72 -15.78
C LEU A 26 2.42 -11.78 -16.17
N ALA A 27 3.61 -12.33 -16.48
CA ALA A 27 4.76 -11.56 -16.94
C ALA A 27 4.44 -10.75 -18.21
N ALA A 28 3.55 -11.23 -19.08
CA ALA A 28 3.08 -10.50 -20.27
C ALA A 28 2.36 -9.17 -19.95
N PHE A 29 1.93 -8.96 -18.70
CA PHE A 29 1.40 -7.69 -18.21
C PHE A 29 2.47 -6.79 -17.58
N GLY A 30 3.77 -7.11 -17.73
CA GLY A 30 4.88 -6.37 -17.11
C GLY A 30 5.05 -6.70 -15.62
N MET A 31 4.72 -7.94 -15.22
CA MET A 31 4.67 -8.37 -13.82
C MET A 31 5.91 -9.17 -13.39
N GLU A 32 7.09 -8.96 -13.96
CA GLU A 32 8.25 -9.86 -13.78
C GLU A 32 8.58 -10.17 -12.31
N GLU A 33 8.54 -9.17 -11.41
CA GLU A 33 8.82 -9.36 -9.98
C GLU A 33 7.62 -9.89 -9.15
N THR A 34 6.39 -9.80 -9.67
CA THR A 34 5.15 -10.17 -8.94
C THR A 34 4.41 -11.35 -9.54
N ALA A 35 4.86 -11.83 -10.71
CA ALA A 35 4.26 -12.92 -11.46
C ALA A 35 4.32 -14.23 -10.66
N GLU A 36 5.43 -14.50 -9.97
CA GLU A 36 5.55 -15.70 -9.13
C GLU A 36 4.60 -15.66 -7.92
N GLU A 37 4.48 -14.50 -7.26
CA GLU A 37 3.59 -14.32 -6.11
C GLU A 37 2.13 -14.52 -6.53
N LEU A 38 1.71 -13.87 -7.61
CA LEU A 38 0.33 -13.98 -8.10
C LEU A 38 0.06 -15.36 -8.73
N ALA A 39 1.04 -16.02 -9.32
CA ALA A 39 0.93 -17.41 -9.77
C ALA A 39 0.74 -18.42 -8.61
N GLY A 40 1.11 -18.05 -7.39
CA GLY A 40 0.76 -18.82 -6.17
C GLY A 40 -0.71 -18.67 -5.74
N LEU A 41 -1.39 -17.61 -6.21
CA LEU A 41 -2.75 -17.24 -5.80
C LEU A 41 -3.80 -17.53 -6.88
N ALA A 42 -3.39 -17.54 -8.14
CA ALA A 42 -4.25 -17.67 -9.30
C ALA A 42 -3.69 -18.68 -10.30
N THR A 43 -4.54 -19.22 -11.16
CA THR A 43 -4.15 -20.15 -12.24
C THR A 43 -4.67 -19.67 -13.58
N LEU A 44 -3.81 -19.67 -14.60
CA LEU A 44 -4.20 -19.36 -15.97
C LEU A 44 -5.33 -20.30 -16.42
N HIS A 45 -6.47 -19.72 -16.81
CA HIS A 45 -7.64 -20.48 -17.22
C HIS A 45 -7.95 -20.30 -18.70
N HIS A 46 -8.04 -19.07 -19.21
CA HIS A 46 -8.35 -18.90 -20.63
C HIS A 46 -7.77 -17.62 -21.24
N ILE A 47 -7.68 -17.63 -22.57
CA ILE A 47 -7.45 -16.44 -23.38
C ILE A 47 -8.71 -16.15 -24.17
N GLY A 48 -9.21 -14.92 -24.04
CA GLY A 48 -10.39 -14.45 -24.74
C GLY A 48 -10.06 -13.60 -25.96
N LEU A 49 -10.86 -13.70 -27.01
CA LEU A 49 -10.80 -12.79 -28.16
C LEU A 49 -12.12 -12.71 -28.92
N VAL A 50 -12.35 -11.58 -29.59
CA VAL A 50 -13.47 -11.39 -30.52
C VAL A 50 -13.07 -11.71 -31.98
N VAL A 51 -13.95 -12.36 -32.73
CA VAL A 51 -13.80 -12.70 -34.16
C VAL A 51 -15.07 -12.45 -34.96
N PHE A 52 -14.93 -12.30 -36.29
CA PHE A 52 -15.99 -11.81 -37.18
C PHE A 52 -16.26 -12.76 -38.36
N PRO A 53 -16.83 -13.97 -38.14
CA PRO A 53 -17.11 -14.92 -39.22
C PRO A 53 -18.37 -14.55 -40.01
N ASP A 54 -18.68 -15.35 -41.04
CA ASP A 54 -20.02 -15.30 -41.66
C ASP A 54 -21.07 -15.93 -40.74
N TRP A 55 -20.71 -17.06 -40.11
CA TRP A 55 -21.59 -17.86 -39.28
C TRP A 55 -20.87 -18.34 -38.03
N GLU A 56 -21.60 -18.48 -36.92
CA GLU A 56 -21.07 -19.01 -35.66
C GLU A 56 -20.48 -20.42 -35.80
N SER A 57 -21.13 -21.27 -36.61
CA SER A 57 -20.71 -22.66 -36.85
C SER A 57 -19.28 -22.76 -37.40
N GLU A 58 -18.78 -21.73 -38.09
CA GLU A 58 -17.43 -21.72 -38.66
C GLU A 58 -16.37 -21.72 -37.57
N VAL A 59 -16.60 -21.01 -36.46
CA VAL A 59 -15.70 -20.97 -35.30
C VAL A 59 -15.76 -22.31 -34.56
N VAL A 60 -16.96 -22.85 -34.38
CA VAL A 60 -17.15 -24.17 -33.74
C VAL A 60 -16.43 -25.27 -34.51
N GLU A 61 -16.60 -25.31 -35.84
CA GLU A 61 -15.94 -26.29 -36.71
C GLU A 61 -14.42 -26.11 -36.70
N PHE A 62 -13.94 -24.87 -36.78
CA PHE A 62 -12.51 -24.56 -36.70
C PHE A 62 -11.89 -25.08 -35.40
N LEU A 63 -12.48 -24.75 -34.24
CA LEU A 63 -11.95 -25.19 -32.95
C LEU A 63 -11.97 -26.73 -32.81
N LYS A 64 -13.01 -27.40 -33.33
CA LYS A 64 -13.06 -28.88 -33.39
C LYS A 64 -11.97 -29.46 -34.28
N LEU A 65 -11.68 -28.84 -35.43
CA LEU A 65 -10.60 -29.25 -36.33
C LEU A 65 -9.22 -29.08 -35.67
N CYS A 66 -9.06 -28.09 -34.78
CA CYS A 66 -7.89 -27.93 -33.92
C CYS A 66 -7.83 -28.94 -32.76
N GLY A 67 -8.79 -29.86 -32.65
CA GLY A 67 -8.82 -30.91 -31.63
C GLY A 67 -9.36 -30.46 -30.26
N LEU A 68 -10.03 -29.31 -30.18
CA LEU A 68 -10.56 -28.77 -28.92
C LEU A 68 -11.91 -29.40 -28.58
N ALA A 69 -12.19 -29.53 -27.28
CA ALA A 69 -13.52 -29.85 -26.78
C ALA A 69 -14.37 -28.57 -26.78
N VAL A 70 -15.29 -28.44 -27.74
CA VAL A 70 -16.08 -27.22 -27.93
C VAL A 70 -17.45 -27.34 -27.27
N ALA A 71 -17.76 -26.42 -26.35
CA ALA A 71 -19.05 -26.32 -25.70
C ALA A 71 -20.15 -25.79 -26.67
N GLU A 72 -21.42 -25.94 -26.29
CA GLU A 72 -22.51 -25.32 -27.04
C GLU A 72 -22.39 -23.78 -26.96
N PRO A 73 -22.48 -23.06 -28.09
CA PRO A 73 -22.40 -21.60 -28.08
C PRO A 73 -23.50 -20.98 -27.22
N VAL A 74 -23.15 -19.98 -26.41
CA VAL A 74 -24.11 -19.27 -25.55
C VAL A 74 -24.12 -17.76 -25.87
N PRO A 75 -25.26 -17.07 -25.80
CA PRO A 75 -25.30 -15.62 -26.04
C PRO A 75 -24.49 -14.83 -25.00
N SER A 76 -23.72 -13.83 -25.43
CA SER A 76 -23.07 -12.85 -24.55
C SER A 76 -23.84 -11.54 -24.50
N THR A 77 -24.54 -11.28 -23.41
CA THR A 77 -25.22 -9.99 -23.20
C THR A 77 -24.23 -8.88 -22.79
N VAL A 78 -23.16 -9.23 -22.06
CA VAL A 78 -22.17 -8.28 -21.55
C VAL A 78 -21.30 -7.73 -22.67
N VAL A 79 -20.74 -8.59 -23.53
CA VAL A 79 -19.91 -8.14 -24.66
C VAL A 79 -20.78 -7.42 -25.70
N ALA A 80 -22.01 -7.89 -25.95
CA ALA A 80 -22.95 -7.17 -26.82
C ALA A 80 -23.23 -5.75 -26.32
N ALA A 81 -23.46 -5.55 -25.02
CA ALA A 81 -23.68 -4.24 -24.43
C ALA A 81 -22.45 -3.32 -24.54
N ARG A 82 -21.24 -3.85 -24.26
CA ARG A 82 -19.98 -3.09 -24.39
C ARG A 82 -19.72 -2.65 -25.83
N LEU A 83 -19.94 -3.53 -26.81
CA LEU A 83 -19.78 -3.19 -28.21
C LEU A 83 -20.86 -2.19 -28.67
N ALA A 84 -22.10 -2.37 -28.24
CA ALA A 84 -23.20 -1.45 -28.49
C ALA A 84 -22.89 -0.03 -28.02
N GLU A 85 -22.37 0.11 -26.79
CA GLU A 85 -21.95 1.39 -26.24
C GLU A 85 -20.77 1.98 -27.02
N ARG A 86 -19.71 1.20 -27.26
CA ARG A 86 -18.49 1.64 -27.96
C ARG A 86 -18.76 2.12 -29.39
N TYR A 87 -19.72 1.51 -30.07
CA TYR A 87 -20.04 1.78 -31.47
C TYR A 87 -21.36 2.54 -31.68
N GLY A 88 -22.05 2.92 -30.60
CA GLY A 88 -23.33 3.64 -30.67
C GLY A 88 -24.43 2.88 -31.40
N GLN A 89 -24.48 1.55 -31.26
CA GLN A 89 -25.48 0.69 -31.92
C GLN A 89 -26.40 0.01 -30.91
N PRO A 90 -27.65 -0.30 -31.28
CA PRO A 90 -28.50 -1.16 -30.45
C PRO A 90 -27.87 -2.55 -30.25
N PRO A 91 -27.88 -3.13 -29.04
CA PRO A 91 -27.34 -4.47 -28.79
C PRO A 91 -27.94 -5.57 -29.70
N ALA A 92 -29.20 -5.42 -30.10
CA ALA A 92 -29.88 -6.33 -31.03
C ALA A 92 -29.23 -6.40 -32.42
N ASN A 93 -28.46 -5.37 -32.81
CA ASN A 93 -27.74 -5.32 -34.08
C ASN A 93 -26.34 -5.93 -33.99
N LEU A 94 -25.89 -6.27 -32.79
CA LEU A 94 -24.58 -6.87 -32.52
C LEU A 94 -24.79 -8.19 -31.78
N PRO A 95 -25.35 -9.23 -32.45
CA PRO A 95 -25.49 -10.53 -31.83
C PRO A 95 -24.09 -11.09 -31.53
N VAL A 96 -23.83 -11.35 -30.25
CA VAL A 96 -22.57 -11.93 -29.78
C VAL A 96 -22.87 -13.27 -29.14
N SER A 97 -22.12 -14.28 -29.52
CA SER A 97 -22.08 -15.55 -28.81
C SER A 97 -20.69 -15.86 -28.29
N ILE A 98 -20.62 -16.69 -27.26
CA ILE A 98 -19.42 -17.18 -26.62
C ILE A 98 -19.25 -18.63 -27.04
N VAL A 99 -18.11 -18.94 -27.65
CA VAL A 99 -17.71 -20.30 -27.99
C VAL A 99 -16.46 -20.63 -27.19
N ILE A 100 -16.56 -21.62 -26.30
CA ILE A 100 -15.45 -22.07 -25.46
C ILE A 100 -14.88 -23.35 -26.05
N GLY A 101 -13.58 -23.34 -26.34
CA GLY A 101 -12.81 -24.52 -26.76
C GLY A 101 -11.80 -24.92 -25.69
N GLY A 102 -12.05 -26.03 -25.00
CA GLY A 102 -11.14 -26.60 -23.99
C GLY A 102 -9.98 -27.37 -24.61
N LEU A 103 -8.77 -27.18 -24.07
CA LEU A 103 -7.55 -27.89 -24.49
C LEU A 103 -7.51 -29.29 -23.87
N GLY A 104 -7.60 -30.33 -24.70
CA GLY A 104 -7.66 -31.73 -24.21
C GLY A 104 -6.46 -32.18 -23.38
N ASN A 105 -5.31 -31.51 -23.49
CA ASN A 105 -4.08 -31.82 -22.73
C ASN A 105 -4.01 -31.09 -21.37
N HIS A 106 -4.90 -30.12 -21.12
CA HIS A 106 -4.93 -29.29 -19.92
C HIS A 106 -6.38 -29.07 -19.48
N ALA A 107 -6.85 -29.86 -18.50
CA ALA A 107 -8.27 -29.95 -18.13
C ALA A 107 -8.95 -28.60 -17.83
N ASP A 108 -8.18 -27.59 -17.40
CA ASP A 108 -8.69 -26.28 -16.96
C ASP A 108 -8.30 -25.13 -17.89
N ARG A 109 -7.76 -25.40 -19.09
CA ARG A 109 -7.37 -24.38 -20.07
C ARG A 109 -8.32 -24.32 -21.26
N ALA A 110 -8.69 -23.11 -21.65
CA ALA A 110 -9.56 -22.88 -22.80
C ALA A 110 -9.18 -21.65 -23.62
N VAL A 111 -9.70 -21.59 -24.84
CA VAL A 111 -9.87 -20.35 -25.58
C VAL A 111 -11.35 -19.97 -25.52
N GLU A 112 -11.62 -18.72 -25.14
CA GLU A 112 -12.95 -18.13 -25.19
C GLU A 112 -13.05 -17.24 -26.42
N VAL A 113 -13.98 -17.56 -27.31
CA VAL A 113 -14.14 -16.82 -28.56
C VAL A 113 -15.49 -16.11 -28.56
N PHE A 114 -15.46 -14.78 -28.55
CA PHE A 114 -16.63 -13.95 -28.81
C PHE A 114 -16.87 -13.86 -30.30
N VAL A 115 -18.02 -14.37 -30.75
CA VAL A 115 -18.35 -14.48 -32.17
C VAL A 115 -19.36 -13.42 -32.55
N LEU A 116 -18.96 -12.50 -33.43
CA LEU A 116 -19.85 -11.52 -34.07
C LEU A 116 -20.06 -11.86 -35.55
N PRO A 117 -21.10 -12.64 -35.89
CA PRO A 117 -21.33 -13.04 -37.27
C PRO A 117 -21.83 -11.86 -38.13
N GLY A 118 -21.47 -11.88 -39.41
CA GLY A 118 -22.07 -11.03 -40.45
C GLY A 118 -21.08 -10.19 -41.25
N LEU A 119 -21.30 -10.11 -42.57
CA LEU A 119 -20.48 -9.32 -43.50
C LEU A 119 -20.48 -7.82 -43.19
N GLN A 120 -21.57 -7.27 -42.66
CA GLN A 120 -21.69 -5.87 -42.27
C GLN A 120 -20.65 -5.46 -41.21
N ASN A 121 -20.20 -6.40 -40.38
CA ASN A 121 -19.16 -6.13 -39.38
C ASN A 121 -17.76 -6.02 -40.02
N ARG A 122 -17.56 -6.61 -41.21
CA ARG A 122 -16.31 -6.68 -41.97
C ARG A 122 -16.23 -5.73 -43.17
N ALA A 123 -17.34 -5.14 -43.59
CA ALA A 123 -17.48 -4.45 -44.88
C ALA A 123 -16.70 -3.13 -44.99
N ASP A 124 -16.20 -2.58 -43.88
CA ASP A 124 -15.53 -1.28 -43.82
C ASP A 124 -14.11 -1.40 -43.22
N GLY A 125 -13.13 -0.74 -43.85
CA GLY A 125 -11.73 -0.70 -43.40
C GLY A 125 -11.54 0.03 -42.06
N ASP A 126 -12.53 0.82 -41.65
CA ASP A 126 -12.65 1.43 -40.31
C ASP A 126 -13.91 0.98 -39.54
N GLY A 127 -14.53 -0.11 -39.98
CA GLY A 127 -15.68 -0.73 -39.32
C GLY A 127 -15.34 -1.44 -38.00
N ILE A 128 -16.36 -2.02 -37.36
CA ILE A 128 -16.26 -2.69 -36.05
C ILE A 128 -15.14 -3.73 -36.03
N ALA A 129 -15.08 -4.64 -37.02
CA ALA A 129 -14.06 -5.68 -37.05
C ALA A 129 -12.63 -5.09 -37.13
N ALA A 130 -12.42 -4.07 -37.96
CA ALA A 130 -11.11 -3.44 -38.12
C ALA A 130 -10.68 -2.73 -36.83
N ARG A 131 -11.59 -2.02 -36.16
CA ARG A 131 -11.32 -1.33 -34.89
C ARG A 131 -11.07 -2.31 -33.74
N GLU A 132 -11.88 -3.36 -33.60
CA GLU A 132 -11.67 -4.41 -32.59
C GLU A 132 -10.36 -5.16 -32.80
N ARG A 133 -10.00 -5.49 -34.06
CA ARG A 133 -8.72 -6.15 -34.36
C ARG A 133 -7.51 -5.26 -34.03
N ARG A 134 -7.60 -3.95 -34.28
CA ARG A 134 -6.52 -3.00 -33.97
C ARG A 134 -6.41 -2.72 -32.47
N GLY A 135 -7.53 -2.48 -31.81
CA GLY A 135 -7.57 -2.08 -30.40
C GLY A 135 -7.54 -3.24 -29.41
N GLY A 136 -7.86 -4.46 -29.84
CA GLY A 136 -7.81 -5.65 -28.98
C GLY A 136 -8.70 -5.53 -27.73
N PHE A 137 -9.79 -4.77 -27.80
CA PHE A 137 -10.55 -4.34 -26.61
C PHE A 137 -11.21 -5.51 -25.85
N GLU A 138 -11.59 -6.58 -26.56
CA GLU A 138 -12.12 -7.80 -25.95
C GLU A 138 -11.06 -8.91 -25.83
N THR A 139 -9.79 -8.62 -26.14
CA THR A 139 -8.69 -9.58 -25.96
C THR A 139 -8.15 -9.51 -24.54
N HIS A 140 -8.26 -10.64 -23.83
CA HIS A 140 -7.93 -10.71 -22.41
C HIS A 140 -7.29 -12.05 -22.03
N VAL A 141 -6.67 -12.06 -20.84
CA VAL A 141 -6.18 -13.28 -20.19
C VAL A 141 -6.89 -13.41 -18.85
N ALA A 142 -7.48 -14.58 -18.61
CA ALA A 142 -8.26 -14.84 -17.42
C ALA A 142 -7.56 -15.84 -16.50
N PHE A 143 -7.64 -15.55 -15.21
CA PHE A 143 -7.07 -16.36 -14.15
C PHE A 143 -8.16 -16.73 -13.13
N GLU A 144 -8.19 -18.01 -12.77
CA GLU A 144 -9.02 -18.49 -11.68
C GLU A 144 -8.32 -18.23 -10.35
N VAL A 145 -9.04 -17.67 -9.38
CA VAL A 145 -8.53 -17.36 -8.05
C VAL A 145 -9.31 -18.15 -7.00
N ARG A 146 -8.60 -18.75 -6.05
CA ARG A 146 -9.24 -19.39 -4.89
C ARG A 146 -9.94 -18.33 -4.02
N PRO A 147 -11.15 -18.60 -3.47
CA PRO A 147 -11.91 -17.64 -2.67
C PRO A 147 -11.10 -16.95 -1.56
N GLU A 148 -10.29 -17.70 -0.82
CA GLU A 148 -9.45 -17.20 0.27
C GLU A 148 -8.30 -16.29 -0.21
N CYS A 149 -7.93 -16.35 -1.48
CA CYS A 149 -6.87 -15.56 -2.10
C CYS A 149 -7.41 -14.32 -2.85
N LEU A 150 -8.73 -14.19 -3.01
CA LEU A 150 -9.36 -13.20 -3.88
C LEU A 150 -8.93 -11.76 -3.56
N ASP A 151 -9.03 -11.35 -2.30
CA ASP A 151 -8.70 -9.97 -1.91
C ASP A 151 -7.21 -9.65 -2.09
N VAL A 152 -6.34 -10.64 -1.85
CA VAL A 152 -4.89 -10.48 -2.03
C VAL A 152 -4.56 -10.37 -3.51
N ALA A 153 -5.08 -11.28 -4.34
CA ALA A 153 -4.86 -11.28 -5.79
C ALA A 153 -5.33 -9.95 -6.43
N ARG A 154 -6.54 -9.49 -6.09
CA ARG A 154 -7.08 -8.22 -6.62
C ARG A 154 -6.21 -7.01 -6.24
N LYS A 155 -5.74 -6.95 -4.99
CA LYS A 155 -4.88 -5.87 -4.52
C LYS A 155 -3.50 -5.91 -5.18
N LEU A 156 -2.91 -7.09 -5.34
CA LEU A 156 -1.64 -7.24 -6.04
C LEU A 156 -1.73 -6.75 -7.48
N VAL A 157 -2.79 -7.12 -8.20
CA VAL A 157 -3.03 -6.62 -9.57
C VAL A 157 -3.11 -5.09 -9.57
N CYS A 158 -3.97 -4.47 -8.77
CA CYS A 158 -4.11 -3.00 -8.77
C CYS A 158 -2.84 -2.25 -8.34
N HIS A 159 -2.10 -2.75 -7.34
CA HIS A 159 -1.01 -1.99 -6.72
C HIS A 159 0.34 -2.16 -7.41
N ARG A 160 0.54 -3.23 -8.20
CA ARG A 160 1.86 -3.59 -8.74
C ARG A 160 1.94 -3.61 -10.26
N THR A 161 0.82 -3.52 -10.99
CA THR A 161 0.79 -3.73 -12.46
C THR A 161 0.43 -2.49 -13.27
N GLY A 162 -0.04 -1.44 -12.59
CA GLY A 162 -0.62 -0.25 -13.22
C GLY A 162 -1.97 -0.51 -13.92
N LEU A 163 -2.51 -1.73 -13.82
CA LEU A 163 -3.89 -2.02 -14.23
C LEU A 163 -4.85 -1.49 -13.16
N VAL A 164 -5.97 -0.95 -13.60
CA VAL A 164 -7.04 -0.49 -12.71
C VAL A 164 -8.27 -1.36 -12.87
N ALA A 165 -9.14 -1.36 -11.87
CA ALA A 165 -10.45 -2.00 -11.96
C ALA A 165 -11.24 -1.44 -13.16
N ASP A 166 -11.74 -2.34 -14.01
CA ASP A 166 -12.48 -2.05 -15.26
C ASP A 166 -13.85 -2.77 -15.24
N GLY A 167 -14.55 -2.67 -14.11
CA GLY A 167 -15.83 -3.34 -13.89
C GLY A 167 -15.71 -4.83 -13.52
N GLY A 168 -16.81 -5.56 -13.63
CA GLY A 168 -16.93 -6.93 -13.14
C GLY A 168 -18.38 -7.26 -12.83
N GLY A 169 -18.65 -8.49 -12.39
CA GLY A 169 -20.01 -8.89 -12.07
C GLY A 169 -20.12 -10.31 -11.55
N HIS A 170 -21.33 -10.71 -11.18
CA HIS A 170 -21.64 -12.06 -10.77
C HIS A 170 -22.47 -12.77 -11.84
N ASN A 171 -22.01 -13.94 -12.30
CA ASN A 171 -22.77 -14.82 -13.17
C ASN A 171 -23.29 -16.03 -12.37
N PRO A 172 -24.61 -16.12 -12.10
CA PRO A 172 -25.18 -17.22 -11.32
C PRO A 172 -25.32 -18.53 -12.12
N PHE A 173 -25.08 -18.53 -13.43
CA PHE A 173 -25.36 -19.66 -14.33
C PHE A 173 -24.12 -20.45 -14.77
N GLU A 174 -22.91 -19.97 -14.46
CA GLU A 174 -21.68 -20.72 -14.71
C GLU A 174 -21.42 -21.76 -13.62
N GLN A 175 -21.28 -23.03 -14.03
CA GLN A 175 -21.16 -24.25 -13.21
C GLN A 175 -22.25 -24.39 -12.14
N ALA A 176 -23.38 -24.98 -12.57
CA ALA A 176 -24.53 -25.32 -11.75
C ALA A 176 -24.14 -26.26 -10.58
N GLY A 177 -23.77 -25.67 -9.43
CA GLY A 177 -23.41 -26.39 -8.21
C GLY A 177 -22.91 -25.48 -7.08
N ASP A 178 -22.11 -24.45 -7.39
CA ASP A 178 -21.31 -23.72 -6.38
C ASP A 178 -21.73 -22.24 -6.18
N GLY A 179 -22.98 -21.89 -6.51
CA GLY A 179 -23.50 -20.53 -6.28
C GLY A 179 -22.98 -19.49 -7.27
N GLY A 180 -22.60 -19.90 -8.49
CA GLY A 180 -22.16 -19.03 -9.59
C GLY A 180 -20.70 -18.61 -9.49
N ARG A 181 -20.32 -17.57 -10.26
CA ARG A 181 -18.95 -17.03 -10.29
C ARG A 181 -18.94 -15.52 -10.25
N SER A 182 -17.95 -14.94 -9.59
CA SER A 182 -17.71 -13.49 -9.59
C SER A 182 -16.48 -13.18 -10.43
N VAL A 183 -16.61 -12.19 -11.31
CA VAL A 183 -15.60 -11.78 -12.30
C VAL A 183 -15.17 -10.35 -12.02
N PHE A 184 -13.87 -10.09 -12.11
CA PHE A 184 -13.22 -8.83 -11.84
C PHE A 184 -12.31 -8.47 -13.02
N TYR A 185 -12.65 -7.41 -13.74
CA TYR A 185 -11.88 -6.96 -14.89
C TYR A 185 -10.85 -5.92 -14.50
N PHE A 186 -9.69 -5.97 -15.14
CA PHE A 186 -8.60 -5.01 -14.97
C PHE A 186 -8.07 -4.57 -16.34
N ALA A 187 -7.88 -3.28 -16.54
CA ALA A 187 -7.38 -2.72 -17.80
C ALA A 187 -6.25 -1.71 -17.59
N ALA A 188 -5.39 -1.56 -18.59
CA ALA A 188 -4.37 -0.51 -18.61
C ALA A 188 -5.02 0.86 -18.88
N GLN A 189 -4.67 1.88 -18.09
CA GLN A 189 -5.26 3.23 -18.20
C GLN A 189 -4.67 4.11 -19.31
N ASP A 190 -3.74 3.63 -20.13
CA ASP A 190 -3.22 4.44 -21.22
C ASP A 190 -4.29 4.59 -22.31
N GLY A 191 -5.05 5.68 -22.25
CA GLY A 191 -6.08 6.09 -23.21
C GLY A 191 -5.59 6.25 -24.67
N THR A 192 -4.37 5.82 -24.96
CA THR A 192 -3.80 5.65 -26.30
C THR A 192 -4.21 4.34 -26.98
N GLY A 193 -4.75 3.35 -26.24
CA GLY A 193 -5.14 2.06 -26.83
C GLY A 193 -3.99 1.29 -27.47
N ASN A 194 -2.75 1.53 -27.02
CA ASN A 194 -1.56 0.94 -27.62
C ASN A 194 -1.28 -0.41 -26.97
N ARG A 195 -1.08 -1.46 -27.77
CA ARG A 195 -0.67 -2.78 -27.27
C ARG A 195 0.67 -2.63 -26.54
N ARG A 196 0.77 -3.13 -25.29
CA ARG A 196 2.07 -3.46 -24.69
C ARG A 196 2.78 -4.47 -25.59
N GLU A 197 4.13 -4.49 -25.60
CA GLU A 197 4.94 -5.34 -26.50
C GLU A 197 4.49 -6.83 -26.54
N HIS A 198 3.88 -7.33 -25.46
CA HIS A 198 3.45 -8.73 -25.32
C HIS A 198 1.97 -9.00 -25.66
N GLY A 199 1.15 -7.95 -25.85
CA GLY A 199 -0.07 -8.02 -26.65
C GLY A 199 -1.42 -8.30 -25.98
N PHE A 200 -1.57 -8.11 -24.66
CA PHE A 200 -2.86 -8.18 -23.94
C PHE A 200 -3.24 -6.83 -23.31
N HIS A 201 -4.53 -6.47 -23.36
CA HIS A 201 -5.05 -5.21 -22.83
C HIS A 201 -5.79 -5.35 -21.50
N ARG A 202 -6.44 -6.49 -21.29
CA ARG A 202 -7.28 -6.75 -20.12
C ARG A 202 -6.84 -8.03 -19.42
N LEU A 203 -6.82 -7.97 -18.10
CA LEU A 203 -6.68 -9.11 -17.22
C LEU A 203 -8.02 -9.36 -16.54
N GLU A 204 -8.41 -10.62 -16.45
CA GLU A 204 -9.60 -11.04 -15.73
C GLU A 204 -9.20 -11.93 -14.57
N LEU A 205 -9.73 -11.62 -13.38
CA LEU A 205 -9.76 -12.56 -12.27
C LEU A 205 -11.19 -13.02 -12.11
N PHE A 206 -11.42 -14.32 -12.05
CA PHE A 206 -12.71 -14.83 -11.61
C PHE A 206 -12.56 -15.82 -10.47
N CYS A 207 -13.61 -15.93 -9.68
CA CYS A 207 -13.64 -16.68 -8.44
C CYS A 207 -14.98 -17.36 -8.25
N ALA A 208 -14.98 -18.63 -7.86
CA ALA A 208 -16.20 -19.38 -7.54
C ALA A 208 -16.97 -18.71 -6.39
N GLY A 209 -18.31 -18.66 -6.53
CA GLY A 209 -19.23 -18.05 -5.59
C GLY A 209 -19.56 -16.58 -5.86
N HIS A 210 -20.50 -16.05 -5.06
CA HIS A 210 -20.92 -14.64 -5.11
C HIS A 210 -20.18 -13.81 -4.06
N HIS A 211 -19.21 -13.01 -4.52
CA HIS A 211 -18.36 -12.16 -3.68
C HIS A 211 -18.84 -10.72 -3.68
N GLU A 212 -20.03 -10.48 -3.14
CA GLU A 212 -20.75 -9.19 -3.26
C GLU A 212 -19.95 -8.00 -2.69
N LYS A 213 -19.31 -8.19 -1.53
CA LYS A 213 -18.44 -7.16 -0.93
C LYS A 213 -17.27 -6.83 -1.85
N ALA A 214 -16.58 -7.85 -2.35
CA ALA A 214 -15.44 -7.70 -3.24
C ALA A 214 -15.85 -6.96 -4.52
N LEU A 215 -16.98 -7.33 -5.13
CA LEU A 215 -17.52 -6.69 -6.34
C LEU A 215 -17.84 -5.20 -6.10
N ARG A 216 -18.44 -4.86 -4.96
CA ARG A 216 -18.70 -3.46 -4.58
C ARG A 216 -17.41 -2.65 -4.43
N GLU A 217 -16.41 -3.21 -3.77
CA GLU A 217 -15.10 -2.58 -3.63
C GLU A 217 -14.39 -2.41 -4.99
N HIS A 218 -14.56 -3.38 -5.89
CA HIS A 218 -14.00 -3.33 -7.25
C HIS A 218 -14.61 -2.22 -8.08
N ALA A 219 -15.94 -2.12 -8.05
CA ALA A 219 -16.67 -1.08 -8.74
C ALA A 219 -16.34 0.31 -8.19
N ALA A 220 -16.21 0.46 -6.87
CA ALA A 220 -15.76 1.69 -6.25
C ALA A 220 -14.36 2.09 -6.73
N ALA A 221 -13.41 1.14 -6.76
CA ALA A 221 -12.06 1.38 -7.25
C ALA A 221 -12.03 1.90 -8.71
N ALA A 222 -12.92 1.38 -9.56
CA ALA A 222 -13.07 1.85 -10.95
C ALA A 222 -13.59 3.30 -11.03
N VAL A 223 -14.55 3.66 -10.18
CA VAL A 223 -15.08 5.04 -10.08
C VAL A 223 -14.02 6.01 -9.53
N THR A 224 -13.23 5.58 -8.53
CA THR A 224 -12.10 6.37 -8.00
C THR A 224 -10.94 6.51 -8.97
N ALA A 225 -10.98 5.85 -10.13
CA ALA A 225 -10.00 6.00 -11.19
C ALA A 225 -10.30 7.20 -12.12
N GLU A 226 -11.48 7.83 -12.00
CA GLU A 226 -11.75 9.13 -12.64
C GLU A 226 -10.88 10.22 -11.99
N PRO A 227 -10.08 10.99 -12.75
CA PRO A 227 -9.10 11.92 -12.19
C PRO A 227 -9.69 12.96 -11.22
N GLU A 228 -10.89 13.46 -11.51
CA GLU A 228 -11.58 14.47 -10.70
C GLU A 228 -12.02 13.90 -9.34
N ILE A 229 -12.56 12.69 -9.35
CA ILE A 229 -12.97 11.98 -8.12
C ILE A 229 -11.74 11.65 -7.30
N ARG A 230 -10.68 11.12 -7.96
CA ARG A 230 -9.43 10.81 -7.29
C ARG A 230 -8.80 12.02 -6.62
N LEU A 231 -8.77 13.16 -7.31
CA LEU A 231 -8.25 14.40 -6.74
C LEU A 231 -9.06 14.83 -5.53
N LEU A 232 -10.40 14.74 -5.60
CA LEU A 232 -11.28 15.09 -4.49
C LEU A 232 -11.03 14.22 -3.25
N GLU A 233 -10.81 12.92 -3.43
CA GLU A 233 -10.43 12.01 -2.34
C GLU A 233 -9.10 12.41 -1.71
N LEU A 234 -8.09 12.70 -2.53
CA LEU A 234 -6.76 13.06 -2.04
C LEU A 234 -6.78 14.40 -1.26
N VAL A 235 -7.44 15.44 -1.77
CA VAL A 235 -7.47 16.76 -1.11
C VAL A 235 -8.29 16.76 0.18
N THR A 236 -9.24 15.84 0.33
CA THR A 236 -10.08 15.71 1.53
C THR A 236 -9.48 14.83 2.62
N GLY A 237 -8.25 14.30 2.44
CA GLY A 237 -7.57 13.48 3.45
C GLY A 237 -7.41 14.16 4.82
N HIS A 238 -7.30 15.49 4.85
CA HIS A 238 -7.24 16.27 6.10
C HIS A 238 -8.48 16.09 6.99
N VAL A 239 -9.65 15.82 6.39
CA VAL A 239 -10.91 15.55 7.11
C VAL A 239 -10.75 14.30 7.98
N THR A 240 -10.12 13.25 7.45
CA THR A 240 -9.83 12.02 8.19
C THR A 240 -8.95 12.29 9.40
N THR A 241 -7.82 12.98 9.20
CA THR A 241 -6.88 13.30 10.27
C THR A 241 -7.57 14.06 11.41
N LYS A 242 -8.35 15.11 11.08
CA LYS A 242 -9.01 15.91 12.11
C LYS A 242 -10.17 15.18 12.78
N ALA A 243 -10.91 14.34 12.04
CA ALA A 243 -11.98 13.51 12.61
C ALA A 243 -11.44 12.53 13.67
N LEU A 244 -10.29 11.90 13.42
CA LEU A 244 -9.65 10.99 14.38
C LEU A 244 -9.13 11.75 15.62
N SER A 245 -8.50 12.91 15.42
CA SER A 245 -8.07 13.82 16.50
C SER A 245 -9.24 14.18 17.42
N VAL A 246 -10.33 14.68 16.84
CA VAL A 246 -11.54 15.07 17.60
C VAL A 246 -12.16 13.87 18.33
N THR A 247 -12.13 12.68 17.72
CA THR A 247 -12.61 11.44 18.35
C THR A 247 -11.82 11.11 19.62
N ALA A 248 -10.49 11.24 19.56
CA ALA A 248 -9.61 11.04 20.71
C ALA A 248 -9.80 12.15 21.78
N GLU A 249 -9.85 13.41 21.37
CA GLU A 249 -10.05 14.57 22.26
C GLU A 249 -11.36 14.46 23.06
N LEU A 250 -12.46 14.12 22.38
CA LEU A 250 -13.78 13.99 23.01
C LEU A 250 -13.91 12.73 23.88
N GLY A 251 -13.00 11.76 23.79
CA GLY A 251 -13.13 10.48 24.49
C GLY A 251 -14.25 9.59 23.94
N LEU A 252 -14.56 9.72 22.63
CA LEU A 252 -15.59 8.89 21.98
C LEU A 252 -15.19 7.40 21.96
N ALA A 253 -13.89 7.11 21.83
CA ALA A 253 -13.37 5.76 21.92
C ALA A 253 -13.64 5.13 23.29
N ASP A 254 -13.41 5.87 24.37
CA ASP A 254 -13.66 5.41 25.74
C ASP A 254 -15.16 5.14 25.96
N ALA A 255 -16.04 6.01 25.45
CA ALA A 255 -17.49 5.84 25.55
C ALA A 255 -17.96 4.54 24.87
N LEU A 256 -17.55 4.31 23.62
CA LEU A 256 -17.93 3.13 22.82
C LEU A 256 -17.28 1.84 23.29
N ALA A 257 -16.19 1.91 24.05
CA ALA A 257 -15.58 0.73 24.67
C ALA A 257 -16.43 0.15 25.82
N THR A 258 -17.38 0.92 26.37
CA THR A 258 -18.32 0.41 27.38
C THR A 258 -19.45 -0.43 26.79
N GLY A 259 -19.66 -0.35 25.48
CA GLY A 259 -20.68 -1.09 24.74
C GLY A 259 -21.22 -0.31 23.54
N PRO A 260 -22.08 -0.93 22.71
CA PRO A 260 -22.72 -0.26 21.59
C PRO A 260 -23.57 0.94 22.04
N LEU A 261 -23.48 2.07 21.33
CA LEU A 261 -24.23 3.30 21.63
C LEU A 261 -24.93 3.85 20.39
N THR A 262 -26.14 4.40 20.54
CA THR A 262 -26.72 5.27 19.52
C THR A 262 -25.94 6.58 19.43
N GLY A 263 -26.12 7.33 18.33
CA GLY A 263 -25.48 8.64 18.18
C GLY A 263 -25.86 9.64 19.29
N GLU A 264 -27.08 9.58 19.81
CA GLU A 264 -27.55 10.42 20.93
C GLU A 264 -26.90 10.02 22.25
N GLN A 265 -26.79 8.72 22.53
CA GLN A 265 -26.13 8.22 23.73
C GLN A 265 -24.63 8.54 23.73
N ALA A 266 -23.96 8.36 22.59
CA ALA A 266 -22.56 8.71 22.42
C ALA A 266 -22.34 10.22 22.62
N ALA A 267 -23.22 11.06 22.09
CA ALA A 267 -23.17 12.50 22.30
C ALA A 267 -23.33 12.88 23.77
N GLY A 268 -24.28 12.25 24.48
CA GLY A 268 -24.45 12.42 25.92
C GLY A 268 -23.20 12.02 26.72
N ALA A 269 -22.53 10.93 26.34
CA ALA A 269 -21.33 10.44 27.01
C ALA A 269 -20.13 11.40 26.90
N VAL A 270 -20.01 12.14 25.79
CA VAL A 270 -18.89 13.07 25.54
C VAL A 270 -19.25 14.55 25.67
N GLY A 271 -20.50 14.86 26.07
CA GLY A 271 -20.99 16.23 26.15
C GLY A 271 -21.10 16.95 24.80
N GLY A 272 -21.32 16.20 23.71
CA GLY A 272 -21.42 16.72 22.35
C GLY A 272 -22.86 16.99 21.90
N ASP A 273 -23.01 17.69 20.77
CA ASP A 273 -24.30 17.82 20.08
C ASP A 273 -24.69 16.49 19.38
N PRO A 274 -25.90 15.95 19.62
CA PRO A 274 -26.35 14.68 19.04
C PRO A 274 -26.23 14.61 17.51
N SER A 275 -26.58 15.69 16.80
CA SER A 275 -26.52 15.71 15.34
C SER A 275 -25.07 15.65 14.84
N SER A 276 -24.19 16.44 15.44
CA SER A 276 -22.78 16.54 15.08
C SER A 276 -22.01 15.27 15.39
N VAL A 277 -22.20 14.68 16.57
CA VAL A 277 -21.57 13.40 16.94
C VAL A 277 -22.06 12.27 16.04
N THR A 278 -23.36 12.22 15.72
CA THR A 278 -23.89 11.22 14.77
C THR A 278 -23.27 11.36 13.38
N ARG A 279 -23.01 12.59 12.90
CA ARG A 279 -22.33 12.82 11.61
C ARG A 279 -20.88 12.34 11.64
N LEU A 280 -20.17 12.60 12.74
CA LEU A 280 -18.80 12.10 12.95
C LEU A 280 -18.78 10.57 12.96
N LEU A 281 -19.64 9.93 13.76
CA LEU A 281 -19.73 8.47 13.84
C LEU A 281 -20.11 7.83 12.50
N ARG A 282 -21.00 8.47 11.72
CA ARG A 282 -21.31 8.02 10.36
C ARG A 282 -20.10 8.07 9.42
N TYR A 283 -19.31 9.14 9.50
CA TYR A 283 -18.08 9.26 8.73
C TYR A 283 -17.05 8.18 9.14
N LEU A 284 -16.84 8.00 10.45
CA LEU A 284 -15.97 6.95 11.00
C LEU A 284 -16.43 5.54 10.62
N ALA A 285 -17.74 5.32 10.50
CA ALA A 285 -18.30 4.05 10.03
C ALA A 285 -17.92 3.78 8.57
N GLY A 286 -17.98 4.81 7.72
CA GLY A 286 -17.52 4.72 6.32
C GLY A 286 -16.03 4.38 6.19
N LEU A 287 -15.22 4.77 7.18
CA LEU A 287 -13.79 4.45 7.27
C LEU A 287 -13.49 3.11 7.96
N GLY A 288 -14.51 2.41 8.48
CA GLY A 288 -14.34 1.18 9.26
C GLY A 288 -13.71 1.38 10.64
N VAL A 289 -13.65 2.61 11.15
CA VAL A 289 -13.20 2.91 12.52
C VAL A 289 -14.27 2.52 13.54
N VAL A 290 -15.55 2.59 13.16
CA VAL A 290 -16.67 2.01 13.91
C VAL A 290 -17.50 1.10 13.00
N THR A 291 -18.25 0.18 13.57
CA THR A 291 -19.27 -0.61 12.85
C THR A 291 -20.67 -0.16 13.25
N VAL A 292 -21.65 -0.30 12.36
CA VAL A 292 -23.07 0.00 12.66
C VAL A 292 -23.87 -1.29 12.75
N VAL A 293 -24.60 -1.48 13.84
CA VAL A 293 -25.53 -2.60 14.05
C VAL A 293 -26.88 -2.03 14.47
N GLY A 294 -27.86 -2.07 13.55
CA GLY A 294 -29.12 -1.36 13.73
C GLY A 294 -28.89 0.16 13.75
N ASP A 295 -29.28 0.81 14.83
CA ASP A 295 -29.04 2.23 15.13
C ASP A 295 -27.86 2.48 16.09
N HIS A 296 -27.13 1.43 16.46
CA HIS A 296 -26.00 1.49 17.38
C HIS A 296 -24.67 1.44 16.65
N TYR A 297 -23.71 2.24 17.13
CA TYR A 297 -22.31 2.20 16.74
C TYR A 297 -21.54 1.29 17.69
N VAL A 298 -20.62 0.50 17.13
CA VAL A 298 -19.82 -0.51 17.83
C VAL A 298 -18.34 -0.23 17.60
N SER A 299 -17.55 -0.34 18.67
CA SER A 299 -16.09 -0.21 18.62
C SER A 299 -15.45 -1.24 17.68
N THR A 300 -14.38 -0.84 17.00
CA THR A 300 -13.51 -1.74 16.21
C THR A 300 -12.11 -1.72 16.80
N PRO A 301 -11.23 -2.68 16.45
CA PRO A 301 -9.83 -2.64 16.88
C PRO A 301 -9.10 -1.33 16.55
N VAL A 302 -9.53 -0.59 15.52
CA VAL A 302 -8.94 0.71 15.16
C VAL A 302 -9.39 1.80 16.14
N LEU A 303 -10.67 1.83 16.54
CA LEU A 303 -11.16 2.79 17.54
C LEU A 303 -10.51 2.56 18.91
N GLU A 304 -10.26 1.31 19.28
CA GLU A 304 -9.58 0.96 20.54
C GLU A 304 -8.19 1.59 20.66
N LEU A 305 -7.51 1.88 19.53
CA LEU A 305 -6.24 2.60 19.53
C LEU A 305 -6.39 4.08 19.91
N LEU A 306 -7.60 4.65 19.82
CA LEU A 306 -7.88 6.05 20.16
C LEU A 306 -8.40 6.24 21.59
N ARG A 307 -8.38 5.19 22.43
CA ARG A 307 -8.68 5.33 23.86
C ARG A 307 -7.63 6.16 24.58
N ARG A 308 -8.02 6.88 25.64
CA ARG A 308 -7.11 7.78 26.38
C ARG A 308 -5.94 7.06 27.05
N ASP A 309 -6.09 5.78 27.36
CA ASP A 309 -5.04 4.93 27.92
C ASP A 309 -4.08 4.37 26.85
N ASN A 310 -4.29 4.71 25.58
CA ASN A 310 -3.49 4.27 24.45
C ASN A 310 -2.69 5.44 23.85
N ALA A 311 -1.39 5.24 23.66
CA ALA A 311 -0.50 6.25 23.08
C ALA A 311 -0.86 6.65 21.64
N PHE A 312 -1.61 5.83 20.89
CA PHE A 312 -2.09 6.22 19.56
C PHE A 312 -3.19 7.29 19.61
N ALA A 313 -3.86 7.50 20.76
CA ALA A 313 -4.72 8.66 20.95
C ALA A 313 -3.90 9.96 20.98
N ASP A 314 -2.78 9.97 21.70
CA ASP A 314 -1.84 11.11 21.70
C ASP A 314 -1.31 11.41 20.29
N LEU A 315 -1.00 10.36 19.50
CA LEU A 315 -0.62 10.51 18.09
C LEU A 315 -1.68 11.28 17.30
N ALA A 316 -2.94 10.84 17.39
CA ALA A 316 -4.03 11.47 16.65
C ALA A 316 -4.22 12.93 17.05
N ILE A 317 -4.07 13.25 18.34
CA ILE A 317 -4.19 14.61 18.87
C ILE A 317 -3.06 15.51 18.35
N VAL A 318 -1.80 15.07 18.45
CA VAL A 318 -0.65 15.85 17.97
C VAL A 318 -0.74 16.08 16.46
N TYR A 319 -1.14 15.05 15.69
CA TYR A 319 -1.27 15.14 14.24
C TYR A 319 -2.44 16.01 13.79
N GLY A 320 -3.55 16.03 14.54
CA GLY A 320 -4.68 16.92 14.28
C GLY A 320 -4.56 18.30 14.93
N GLY A 321 -3.47 18.57 15.66
CA GLY A 321 -3.18 19.81 16.37
C GLY A 321 -2.03 20.58 15.75
N GLU A 322 -0.92 20.70 16.49
CA GLU A 322 0.24 21.51 16.13
C GLU A 322 0.84 21.09 14.79
N PHE A 323 0.91 19.79 14.49
CA PHE A 323 1.43 19.32 13.20
C PHE A 323 0.51 19.72 12.05
N LEU A 324 -0.81 19.56 12.18
CA LEU A 324 -1.75 20.02 11.15
C LEU A 324 -1.58 21.53 10.90
N THR A 325 -1.39 22.31 11.96
CA THR A 325 -1.14 23.76 11.88
C THR A 325 0.15 24.07 11.13
N ALA A 326 1.23 23.32 11.37
CA ALA A 326 2.47 23.45 10.59
C ALA A 326 2.25 23.08 9.11
N TRP A 327 1.48 22.02 8.83
CA TRP A 327 1.15 21.57 7.47
C TRP A 327 0.37 22.61 6.66
N GLU A 328 -0.42 23.48 7.29
CA GLU A 328 -1.06 24.63 6.61
C GLU A 328 -0.02 25.56 5.96
N GLN A 329 1.21 25.57 6.47
CA GLN A 329 2.34 26.35 5.95
C GLN A 329 3.37 25.51 5.18
N LEU A 330 3.03 24.30 4.71
CA LEU A 330 3.95 23.48 3.89
C LEU A 330 4.50 24.25 2.68
N GLY A 331 3.72 25.15 2.08
CA GLY A 331 4.19 26.00 0.99
C GLY A 331 5.37 26.92 1.37
N HIS A 332 5.55 27.27 2.65
CA HIS A 332 6.76 27.93 3.13
C HIS A 332 7.96 26.99 3.03
N ALA A 333 7.82 25.76 3.54
CA ALA A 333 8.89 24.79 3.55
C ALA A 333 9.35 24.43 2.14
N VAL A 334 8.41 24.19 1.23
CA VAL A 334 8.72 23.92 -0.19
C VAL A 334 9.46 25.10 -0.85
N ARG A 335 9.11 26.35 -0.52
CA ARG A 335 9.73 27.54 -1.14
C ARG A 335 11.11 27.87 -0.57
N THR A 336 11.39 27.48 0.67
CA THR A 336 12.57 27.97 1.40
C THR A 336 13.52 26.87 1.84
N GLY A 337 13.09 25.60 1.84
CA GLY A 337 13.81 24.48 2.42
C GLY A 337 13.87 24.49 3.95
N ARG A 338 13.09 25.35 4.63
CA ARG A 338 13.08 25.47 6.10
C ARG A 338 11.78 24.94 6.69
N SER A 339 11.79 24.50 7.95
CA SER A 339 10.63 23.89 8.60
C SER A 339 9.40 24.83 8.57
N ALA A 340 8.23 24.26 8.25
CA ALA A 340 6.96 24.99 8.35
C ALA A 340 6.57 25.20 9.83
N PHE A 341 6.91 24.24 10.69
CA PHE A 341 6.72 24.33 12.14
C PHE A 341 7.46 25.54 12.73
N GLY A 342 8.77 25.67 12.45
CA GLY A 342 9.56 26.81 12.91
C GLY A 342 9.02 28.15 12.42
N HIS A 343 8.48 28.18 11.20
CA HIS A 343 7.81 29.36 10.67
C HIS A 343 6.53 29.74 11.43
N VAL A 344 5.69 28.75 11.76
CA VAL A 344 4.39 28.97 12.42
C VAL A 344 4.55 29.30 13.90
N PHE A 345 5.38 28.54 14.61
CA PHE A 345 5.51 28.63 16.07
C PHE A 345 6.66 29.54 16.52
N GLY A 346 7.50 30.01 15.59
CA GLY A 346 8.62 30.92 15.88
C GLY A 346 9.84 30.26 16.54
N GLN A 347 9.78 28.95 16.78
CA GLN A 347 10.83 28.11 17.37
C GLN A 347 10.82 26.75 16.67
N GLU A 348 11.98 26.10 16.57
CA GLU A 348 12.06 24.76 15.99
C GLU A 348 11.37 23.72 16.90
N HIS A 349 10.89 22.63 16.28
CA HIS A 349 10.10 21.57 16.92
C HIS A 349 10.60 21.16 18.32
N PHE A 350 11.88 20.78 18.45
CA PHE A 350 12.42 20.29 19.71
C PHE A 350 12.57 21.37 20.78
N GLU A 351 12.77 22.64 20.39
CA GLU A 351 12.82 23.76 21.33
C GLU A 351 11.42 24.09 21.84
N TYR A 352 10.44 24.13 20.93
CA TYR A 352 9.04 24.33 21.30
C TYR A 352 8.54 23.23 22.26
N PHE A 353 8.94 21.97 22.05
CA PHE A 353 8.52 20.86 22.90
C PHE A 353 9.19 20.94 24.28
N ALA A 354 10.44 21.39 24.36
CA ALA A 354 11.09 21.64 25.65
C ALA A 354 10.37 22.73 26.46
N ASP A 355 9.81 23.74 25.80
CA ASP A 355 9.00 24.79 26.42
C ASP A 355 7.55 24.36 26.72
N ASN A 356 7.10 23.21 26.20
CA ASN A 356 5.74 22.69 26.36
C ASN A 356 5.74 21.22 26.87
N PRO A 357 5.96 20.98 28.17
CA PRO A 357 6.15 19.63 28.73
C PRO A 357 5.00 18.67 28.47
N GLU A 358 3.74 19.10 28.58
CA GLU A 358 2.58 18.23 28.31
C GLU A 358 2.54 17.72 26.86
N LEU A 359 2.91 18.57 25.90
CA LEU A 359 2.99 18.19 24.49
C LEU A 359 4.18 17.25 24.24
N SER A 360 5.33 17.56 24.83
CA SER A 360 6.51 16.70 24.80
C SER A 360 6.21 15.30 25.34
N GLU A 361 5.51 15.20 26.48
CA GLU A 361 5.09 13.93 27.05
C GLU A 361 4.14 13.14 26.13
N ARG A 362 3.14 13.79 25.53
CA ARG A 362 2.23 13.15 24.55
C ARG A 362 3.00 12.59 23.36
N PHE A 363 3.92 13.37 22.81
CA PHE A 363 4.74 12.94 21.69
C PHE A 363 5.69 11.81 22.07
N ASN A 364 6.32 11.88 23.24
CA ASN A 364 7.21 10.83 23.74
C ASN A 364 6.45 9.51 23.91
N ARG A 365 5.27 9.51 24.54
CA ARG A 365 4.42 8.30 24.66
C ARG A 365 4.08 7.70 23.28
N THR A 366 3.80 8.56 22.31
CA THR A 366 3.53 8.15 20.93
C THR A 366 4.75 7.49 20.28
N MET A 367 5.92 8.11 20.40
CA MET A 367 7.18 7.56 19.88
C MET A 367 7.50 6.22 20.53
N THR A 368 7.32 6.09 21.84
CA THR A 368 7.46 4.85 22.61
C THR A 368 6.60 3.72 22.06
N ALA A 369 5.31 3.96 21.83
CA ALA A 369 4.41 2.93 21.31
C ALA A 369 4.79 2.46 19.90
N SER A 370 5.19 3.39 19.02
CA SER A 370 5.75 3.06 17.71
C SER A 370 7.06 2.26 17.84
N THR A 371 7.93 2.62 18.78
CA THR A 371 9.18 1.88 19.06
C THR A 371 8.89 0.45 19.50
N ARG A 372 7.91 0.22 20.38
CA ARG A 372 7.55 -1.13 20.82
C ARG A 372 7.09 -2.02 19.67
N ALA A 373 6.31 -1.47 18.73
CA ALA A 373 5.86 -2.20 17.54
C ALA A 373 7.04 -2.58 16.61
N LEU A 374 8.03 -1.70 16.48
CA LEU A 374 9.29 -1.95 15.76
C LEU A 374 10.12 -3.03 16.47
N VAL A 375 10.34 -2.86 17.79
CA VAL A 375 11.14 -3.75 18.64
C VAL A 375 10.70 -5.20 18.56
N ALA A 376 9.39 -5.47 18.52
CA ALA A 376 8.84 -6.81 18.38
C ALA A 376 9.39 -7.57 17.16
N ARG A 377 9.86 -6.84 16.13
CA ARG A 377 10.37 -7.39 14.87
C ARG A 377 11.89 -7.28 14.72
N LEU A 378 12.58 -6.55 15.61
CA LEU A 378 14.04 -6.38 15.57
C LEU A 378 14.82 -7.69 15.72
N GLY A 379 14.28 -8.67 16.46
CA GLY A 379 14.98 -9.92 16.75
C GLY A 379 15.32 -10.78 15.53
N GLY A 380 14.58 -10.63 14.42
CA GLY A 380 14.89 -11.31 13.16
C GLY A 380 15.82 -10.52 12.23
N ALA A 381 16.09 -9.26 12.55
CA ALA A 381 16.77 -8.33 11.65
C ALA A 381 18.24 -8.10 11.97
N TYR A 382 18.64 -8.27 13.24
CA TYR A 382 20.03 -8.10 13.67
C TYR A 382 20.33 -8.94 14.91
N ASP A 383 21.53 -9.53 14.96
CA ASP A 383 22.01 -10.30 16.10
C ASP A 383 22.73 -9.40 17.11
N PHE A 384 22.06 -9.14 18.25
CA PHE A 384 22.59 -8.33 19.34
C PHE A 384 23.42 -9.14 20.35
N SER A 385 23.51 -10.47 20.24
CA SER A 385 24.09 -11.33 21.27
C SER A 385 25.59 -11.07 21.56
N SER A 386 26.30 -10.51 20.58
CA SER A 386 27.71 -10.15 20.67
C SER A 386 27.97 -8.82 21.40
N ALA A 387 26.96 -7.96 21.54
CA ALA A 387 27.11 -6.64 22.16
C ALA A 387 27.49 -6.73 23.64
N ARG A 388 28.26 -5.75 24.11
CA ARG A 388 28.71 -5.62 25.52
C ARG A 388 28.41 -4.25 26.09
N ARG A 389 28.52 -3.18 25.29
CA ARG A 389 28.21 -1.81 25.71
C ARG A 389 27.53 -1.07 24.56
N VAL A 390 26.20 -0.99 24.66
CA VAL A 390 25.34 -0.33 23.66
C VAL A 390 25.18 1.14 24.02
N VAL A 391 25.39 2.04 23.05
CA VAL A 391 25.14 3.48 23.22
C VAL A 391 23.96 3.87 22.34
N ASP A 392 22.83 4.22 22.96
CA ASP A 392 21.64 4.70 22.27
C ASP A 392 21.66 6.24 22.26
N VAL A 393 21.96 6.81 21.09
CA VAL A 393 22.18 8.26 20.91
C VAL A 393 20.86 8.90 20.47
N GLY A 394 20.33 9.80 21.29
CA GLY A 394 18.96 10.30 21.13
C GLY A 394 17.92 9.23 21.46
N GLY A 395 18.20 8.38 22.44
CA GLY A 395 17.40 7.18 22.72
C GLY A 395 16.03 7.43 23.35
N GLY A 396 15.66 8.69 23.61
CA GLY A 396 14.35 9.05 24.13
C GLY A 396 14.09 8.44 25.52
N ASP A 397 12.99 7.70 25.65
CA ASP A 397 12.64 7.00 26.90
C ASP A 397 13.45 5.71 27.15
N GLY A 398 14.33 5.34 26.21
CA GLY A 398 15.17 4.15 26.29
C GLY A 398 14.44 2.84 25.98
N THR A 399 13.19 2.87 25.50
CA THR A 399 12.44 1.65 25.14
C THR A 399 13.21 0.76 24.15
N LEU A 400 13.90 1.37 23.18
CA LEU A 400 14.72 0.63 22.21
C LEU A 400 15.93 -0.01 22.89
N LEU A 401 16.70 0.77 23.66
CA LEU A 401 17.85 0.26 24.40
C LEU A 401 17.49 -0.92 25.30
N HIS A 402 16.43 -0.83 26.09
CA HIS A 402 16.00 -1.93 26.97
C HIS A 402 15.69 -3.19 26.16
N ALA A 403 15.01 -3.05 25.03
CA ALA A 403 14.70 -4.18 24.17
C ALA A 403 15.92 -4.83 23.51
N ILE A 404 16.97 -4.04 23.22
CA ILE A 404 18.26 -4.55 22.78
C ILE A 404 18.94 -5.31 23.92
N LEU A 405 18.95 -4.75 25.14
CA LEU A 405 19.56 -5.37 26.32
C LEU A 405 18.87 -6.67 26.76
N ASP A 406 17.57 -6.85 26.48
CA ASP A 406 16.85 -8.11 26.67
C ASP A 406 17.36 -9.21 25.73
N ARG A 407 17.80 -8.83 24.51
CA ARG A 407 18.36 -9.73 23.50
C ARG A 407 19.87 -9.93 23.64
N ALA A 408 20.52 -9.05 24.41
CA ALA A 408 21.93 -9.13 24.75
C ALA A 408 22.12 -9.17 26.28
N PRO A 409 21.82 -10.28 26.97
CA PRO A 409 21.77 -10.32 28.44
C PRO A 409 23.09 -9.96 29.14
N ALA A 410 24.22 -10.12 28.45
CA ALA A 410 25.55 -9.76 28.95
C ALA A 410 25.93 -8.28 28.72
N ALA A 411 25.12 -7.52 27.98
CA ALA A 411 25.41 -6.14 27.65
C ALA A 411 24.98 -5.16 28.76
N THR A 412 25.65 -4.01 28.79
CA THR A 412 25.21 -2.79 29.49
C THR A 412 24.87 -1.73 28.44
N GLY A 413 24.06 -0.75 28.83
CA GLY A 413 23.60 0.32 27.95
C GLY A 413 23.96 1.70 28.48
N ILE A 414 24.20 2.64 27.58
CA ILE A 414 24.16 4.08 27.84
C ILE A 414 22.97 4.64 27.08
N LEU A 415 22.02 5.25 27.80
CA LEU A 415 20.97 6.06 27.21
C LEU A 415 21.44 7.52 27.19
N PHE A 416 21.68 8.06 26.00
CA PHE A 416 22.19 9.41 25.83
C PHE A 416 21.15 10.31 25.18
N ASP A 417 20.76 11.38 25.87
CA ASP A 417 19.79 12.35 25.36
C ASP A 417 19.95 13.73 26.04
N ARG A 418 19.14 14.70 25.62
CA ARG A 418 19.04 16.01 26.25
C ARG A 418 18.46 15.89 27.66
N LYS A 419 18.88 16.80 28.54
CA LYS A 419 18.48 16.84 29.95
C LYS A 419 16.98 16.68 30.20
N HIS A 420 16.14 17.40 29.48
CA HIS A 420 14.68 17.37 29.69
C HIS A 420 14.04 16.03 29.26
N VAL A 421 14.70 15.26 28.39
CA VAL A 421 14.25 13.94 27.95
C VAL A 421 14.66 12.88 28.97
N ILE A 422 15.95 12.79 29.30
CA ILE A 422 16.47 11.79 30.26
C ILE A 422 15.93 11.94 31.69
N THR A 423 15.41 13.11 32.05
CA THR A 423 14.77 13.37 33.35
C THR A 423 13.25 13.19 33.31
N GLY A 424 12.68 12.85 32.15
CA GLY A 424 11.25 12.61 31.98
C GLY A 424 10.77 11.38 32.74
N GLU A 425 9.50 11.39 33.16
CA GLU A 425 8.91 10.35 34.02
C GLU A 425 8.92 8.94 33.40
N SER A 426 8.92 8.85 32.06
CA SER A 426 8.96 7.57 31.33
C SER A 426 10.33 6.91 31.27
N VAL A 427 11.41 7.62 31.64
CA VAL A 427 12.78 7.09 31.61
C VAL A 427 13.07 6.33 32.90
N THR A 428 13.29 5.04 32.80
CA THR A 428 13.69 4.21 33.95
C THR A 428 15.17 3.87 33.90
N ALA A 429 15.91 4.34 34.92
CA ALA A 429 17.25 3.82 35.20
C ALA A 429 17.16 2.37 35.69
N THR A 430 18.10 1.53 35.26
CA THR A 430 18.24 0.15 35.73
C THR A 430 19.71 -0.12 36.04
N ASP A 431 20.01 -1.21 36.74
CA ASP A 431 21.40 -1.60 37.06
C ASP A 431 22.26 -1.83 35.81
N ARG A 432 21.64 -1.99 34.63
CA ARG A 432 22.32 -2.21 33.34
C ARG A 432 22.34 -0.97 32.44
N VAL A 433 21.67 0.11 32.81
CA VAL A 433 21.53 1.32 31.97
C VAL A 433 22.07 2.54 32.71
N GLU A 434 23.08 3.15 32.11
CA GLU A 434 23.62 4.46 32.51
C GLU A 434 22.87 5.56 31.77
N LEU A 435 22.36 6.56 32.49
CA LEU A 435 21.72 7.73 31.89
C LEU A 435 22.75 8.85 31.75
N VAL A 436 22.95 9.36 30.54
CA VAL A 436 23.95 10.42 30.27
C VAL A 436 23.29 11.59 29.55
N GLU A 437 23.45 12.79 30.12
CA GLU A 437 22.96 14.03 29.52
C GLU A 437 23.98 14.61 28.56
N GLY A 438 23.53 15.14 27.42
CA GLY A 438 24.38 15.91 26.53
C GLY A 438 23.73 16.33 25.22
N ASP A 439 24.57 16.85 24.33
CA ASP A 439 24.22 17.18 22.95
C ASP A 439 25.13 16.37 22.01
N PHE A 440 24.53 15.53 21.16
CA PHE A 440 25.26 14.70 20.21
C PHE A 440 25.94 15.51 19.10
N PHE A 441 25.60 16.79 18.91
CA PHE A 441 26.31 17.68 18.01
C PHE A 441 27.63 18.21 18.58
N ASP A 442 27.85 18.02 19.89
CA ASP A 442 29.08 18.36 20.58
C ASP A 442 29.93 17.10 20.82
N ALA A 443 29.36 16.08 21.49
CA ALA A 443 30.02 14.80 21.74
C ALA A 443 29.01 13.71 22.08
N VAL A 444 29.38 12.46 21.82
CA VAL A 444 28.62 11.28 22.28
C VAL A 444 29.48 10.44 23.24
N PRO A 445 28.87 9.63 24.13
CA PRO A 445 29.62 8.78 25.06
C PRO A 445 30.57 7.81 24.34
N ALA A 446 31.81 7.71 24.81
CA ALA A 446 32.82 6.82 24.25
C ALA A 446 32.77 5.41 24.84
N GLY A 447 33.43 4.46 24.15
CA GLY A 447 33.68 3.11 24.66
C GLY A 447 32.55 2.10 24.43
N GLY A 448 31.56 2.45 23.60
CA GLY A 448 30.57 1.48 23.11
C GLY A 448 31.14 0.52 22.06
N ASP A 449 30.58 -0.68 21.99
CA ASP A 449 30.84 -1.63 20.90
C ASP A 449 29.68 -1.72 19.89
N LEU A 450 28.55 -1.09 20.20
CA LEU A 450 27.42 -0.85 19.32
C LEU A 450 26.84 0.54 19.59
N TYR A 451 26.73 1.36 18.56
CA TYR A 451 26.05 2.66 18.61
C TYR A 451 24.74 2.57 17.85
N VAL A 452 23.67 3.15 18.39
CA VAL A 452 22.34 3.12 17.78
C VAL A 452 21.86 4.55 17.56
N LEU A 453 21.35 4.80 16.36
CA LEU A 453 20.67 6.04 15.95
C LEU A 453 19.32 5.65 15.38
N SER A 454 18.24 5.87 16.13
CA SER A 454 16.90 5.43 15.72
C SER A 454 15.99 6.61 15.52
N ARG A 455 15.62 6.92 14.27
CA ARG A 455 14.86 8.12 13.90
C ARG A 455 15.58 9.38 14.39
N ILE A 456 16.85 9.50 14.03
CA ILE A 456 17.69 10.64 14.42
C ILE A 456 18.21 11.34 13.17
N LEU A 457 18.77 10.61 12.21
CA LEU A 457 19.36 11.22 11.02
C LEU A 457 18.29 11.90 10.15
N HIS A 458 17.05 11.42 10.18
CA HIS A 458 15.98 12.00 9.37
C HIS A 458 15.48 13.37 9.86
N ASP A 459 15.79 13.77 11.10
CA ASP A 459 15.37 15.07 11.66
C ASP A 459 16.22 16.23 11.15
N TRP A 460 17.35 15.93 10.47
CA TRP A 460 18.38 16.91 10.20
C TRP A 460 18.79 16.95 8.72
N ASP A 461 19.27 18.12 8.31
CA ASP A 461 19.96 18.31 7.04
C ASP A 461 21.31 17.57 7.00
N ASP A 462 21.90 17.50 5.81
CA ASP A 462 23.15 16.75 5.60
C ASP A 462 24.30 17.33 6.44
N ASP A 463 24.44 18.66 6.53
CA ASP A 463 25.50 19.31 7.31
C ASP A 463 25.45 18.92 8.80
N ARG A 464 24.25 18.88 9.38
CA ARG A 464 24.06 18.44 10.77
C ARG A 464 24.26 16.94 10.93
N CYS A 465 23.79 16.12 9.99
CA CYS A 465 24.07 14.69 10.00
C CYS A 465 25.57 14.39 9.94
N GLU A 466 26.33 15.09 9.10
CA GLU A 466 27.79 14.95 9.03
C GLU A 466 28.45 15.29 10.38
N ARG A 467 28.05 16.39 11.02
CA ARG A 467 28.54 16.75 12.36
C ARG A 467 28.26 15.65 13.39
N LEU A 468 27.02 15.16 13.45
CA LEU A 468 26.63 14.08 14.37
C LEU A 468 27.45 12.81 14.12
N LEU A 469 27.54 12.38 12.86
CA LEU A 469 28.29 11.18 12.48
C LEU A 469 29.78 11.32 12.77
N ALA A 470 30.35 12.51 12.62
CA ALA A 470 31.73 12.79 13.01
C ALA A 470 31.93 12.65 14.53
N CYS A 471 30.99 13.11 15.36
CA CYS A 471 31.01 12.91 16.81
C CYS A 471 30.91 11.41 17.16
N CYS A 472 30.02 10.66 16.51
CA CYS A 472 29.96 9.20 16.65
C CYS A 472 31.29 8.55 16.26
N ARG A 473 31.86 8.90 15.10
CA ARG A 473 33.13 8.34 14.64
C ARG A 473 34.24 8.63 15.64
N ALA A 474 34.33 9.83 16.21
CA ALA A 474 35.34 10.18 17.20
C ALA A 474 35.24 9.35 18.50
N ALA A 475 34.03 8.93 18.89
CA ALA A 475 33.78 8.12 20.08
C ALA A 475 34.00 6.61 19.86
N MET A 476 33.98 6.15 18.60
CA MET A 476 34.02 4.75 18.21
C MET A 476 35.44 4.24 17.91
N ALA A 477 35.74 3.02 18.33
CA ALA A 477 36.94 2.31 17.88
C ALA A 477 36.77 1.84 16.42
N PRO A 478 37.86 1.65 15.65
CA PRO A 478 37.77 1.02 14.34
C PRO A 478 37.13 -0.37 14.44
N GLY A 479 36.22 -0.67 13.53
CA GLY A 479 35.45 -1.92 13.52
C GLY A 479 34.18 -1.92 14.38
N THR A 480 33.93 -0.89 15.20
CA THR A 480 32.68 -0.75 15.95
C THR A 480 31.49 -0.55 14.99
N THR A 481 30.35 -1.18 15.30
CA THR A 481 29.13 -1.04 14.50
C THR A 481 28.31 0.18 14.92
N LEU A 482 27.87 0.96 13.93
CA LEU A 482 26.80 1.94 14.02
C LEU A 482 25.54 1.35 13.37
N LEU A 483 24.43 1.41 14.09
CA LEU A 483 23.14 0.91 13.67
C LEU A 483 22.17 2.08 13.52
N ALA A 484 21.93 2.52 12.29
CA ALA A 484 20.89 3.51 12.03
C ALA A 484 19.56 2.79 11.74
N ILE A 485 18.47 3.23 12.37
CA ILE A 485 17.13 2.70 12.14
C ILE A 485 16.26 3.83 11.61
N GLU A 486 16.08 3.86 10.30
CA GLU A 486 15.52 4.99 9.56
C GLU A 486 14.55 4.51 8.48
N ARG A 487 13.77 5.42 7.89
CA ARG A 487 13.03 5.09 6.66
C ARG A 487 13.95 5.32 5.47
N VAL A 488 13.96 4.37 4.56
CA VAL A 488 14.76 4.47 3.34
C VAL A 488 13.80 4.80 2.20
N LEU A 489 14.07 5.90 1.51
CA LEU A 489 13.32 6.29 0.33
C LEU A 489 13.55 5.26 -0.79
N PRO A 490 12.49 4.88 -1.53
CA PRO A 490 12.66 4.06 -2.73
C PRO A 490 13.43 4.85 -3.79
N ASP A 491 14.22 4.15 -4.60
CA ASP A 491 14.97 4.77 -5.70
C ASP A 491 14.04 5.20 -6.87
N GLU A 492 12.85 4.60 -6.95
CA GLU A 492 11.82 4.90 -7.94
C GLU A 492 10.57 5.51 -7.30
N PRO A 493 9.75 6.28 -8.05
CA PRO A 493 8.54 6.92 -7.55
C PRO A 493 7.38 5.92 -7.39
N VAL A 494 7.58 4.93 -6.53
CA VAL A 494 6.58 3.92 -6.15
C VAL A 494 5.90 4.32 -4.83
N PRO A 495 4.63 3.92 -4.60
CA PRO A 495 3.96 4.15 -3.33
C PRO A 495 4.78 3.56 -2.17
N SER A 496 5.22 4.42 -1.26
CA SER A 496 5.97 4.03 -0.07
C SER A 496 5.58 4.93 1.11
N PRO A 497 5.40 4.37 2.33
CA PRO A 497 5.21 5.17 3.53
C PRO A 497 6.32 6.21 3.74
N ALA A 498 7.55 5.91 3.30
CA ALA A 498 8.69 6.82 3.44
C ALA A 498 8.46 8.18 2.78
N LEU A 499 7.69 8.24 1.68
CA LEU A 499 7.39 9.51 0.98
C LEU A 499 6.54 10.46 1.84
N THR A 500 5.57 9.92 2.58
CA THR A 500 4.76 10.71 3.51
C THR A 500 5.62 11.25 4.65
N TRP A 501 6.52 10.42 5.17
CA TRP A 501 7.41 10.78 6.26
C TRP A 501 8.49 11.78 5.85
N ASP A 502 8.97 11.72 4.61
CA ASP A 502 9.89 12.72 4.07
C ASP A 502 9.28 14.13 4.05
N LEU A 503 8.04 14.25 3.58
CA LEU A 503 7.30 15.52 3.65
C LEU A 503 7.00 15.93 5.10
N GLN A 504 6.74 14.97 5.99
CA GLN A 504 6.57 15.25 7.42
C GLN A 504 7.86 15.83 8.01
N MET A 505 9.03 15.28 7.69
CA MET A 505 10.33 15.80 8.18
C MET A 505 10.58 17.20 7.64
N LEU A 506 10.36 17.43 6.34
CA LEU A 506 10.47 18.77 5.76
C LEU A 506 9.54 19.78 6.46
N ALA A 507 8.30 19.39 6.74
CA ALA A 507 7.31 20.28 7.37
C ALA A 507 7.63 20.57 8.84
N ILE A 508 8.04 19.56 9.61
CA ILE A 508 8.14 19.66 11.07
C ILE A 508 9.54 20.01 11.55
N THR A 509 10.58 19.35 11.03
CA THR A 509 11.95 19.50 11.52
C THR A 509 12.85 20.23 10.52
N GLY A 510 12.43 20.32 9.25
CA GLY A 510 13.32 20.72 8.15
C GLY A 510 14.31 19.62 7.76
N GLY A 511 14.16 18.43 8.33
CA GLY A 511 14.92 17.24 7.99
C GLY A 511 14.41 16.57 6.71
N ARG A 512 14.87 15.35 6.47
CA ARG A 512 14.52 14.55 5.29
C ARG A 512 14.79 13.07 5.50
N GLU A 513 13.99 12.25 4.84
CA GLU A 513 14.35 10.86 4.61
C GLU A 513 15.38 10.80 3.47
N ARG A 514 16.11 9.68 3.38
CA ARG A 514 17.21 9.52 2.41
C ARG A 514 17.11 8.18 1.68
N THR A 515 17.57 8.15 0.43
CA THR A 515 17.70 6.90 -0.32
C THR A 515 18.87 6.06 0.20
N HIS A 516 18.93 4.80 -0.22
CA HIS A 516 20.06 3.93 0.09
C HIS A 516 21.40 4.53 -0.38
N ALA A 517 21.42 5.11 -1.58
CA ALA A 517 22.61 5.76 -2.13
C ALA A 517 23.03 7.01 -1.34
N GLU A 518 22.06 7.80 -0.86
CA GLU A 518 22.33 8.97 -0.03
C GLU A 518 22.89 8.58 1.35
N TYR A 519 22.30 7.59 2.03
CA TYR A 519 22.86 7.06 3.28
C TYR A 519 24.26 6.49 3.09
N THR A 520 24.50 5.74 2.01
CA THR A 520 25.82 5.19 1.69
C THR A 520 26.87 6.30 1.57
N ARG A 521 26.54 7.38 0.87
CA ARG A 521 27.45 8.53 0.68
C ARG A 521 27.69 9.29 1.98
N LEU A 522 26.63 9.55 2.73
CA LEU A 522 26.68 10.25 4.02
C LEU A 522 27.56 9.50 5.03
N LEU A 523 27.36 8.18 5.16
CA LEU A 523 28.16 7.32 6.02
C LEU A 523 29.62 7.24 5.56
N ALA A 524 29.86 7.04 4.27
CA ALA A 524 31.21 6.97 3.69
C ALA A 524 32.00 8.27 3.91
N GLY A 525 31.36 9.43 3.74
CA GLY A 525 31.96 10.74 4.01
C GLY A 525 32.41 10.93 5.45
N ASN A 526 31.84 10.19 6.39
CA ASN A 526 32.09 10.31 7.84
C ASN A 526 32.86 9.11 8.42
N GLY A 527 33.57 8.34 7.58
CA GLY A 527 34.45 7.27 8.03
C GLY A 527 33.71 5.99 8.43
N PHE A 528 32.57 5.71 7.81
CA PHE A 528 31.83 4.47 7.96
C PHE A 528 31.70 3.73 6.62
N VAL A 529 31.56 2.41 6.67
CA VAL A 529 31.16 1.59 5.53
C VAL A 529 29.81 0.97 5.82
N LEU A 530 28.80 1.29 5.01
CA LEU A 530 27.50 0.63 5.09
C LEU A 530 27.64 -0.82 4.62
N GLU A 531 27.35 -1.78 5.49
CA GLU A 531 27.54 -3.21 5.22
C GLU A 531 26.22 -3.89 4.83
N ASN A 532 25.11 -3.50 5.46
CA ASN A 532 23.81 -4.11 5.23
C ASN A 532 22.66 -3.13 5.45
N VAL A 533 21.58 -3.31 4.69
CA VAL A 533 20.29 -2.63 4.87
C VAL A 533 19.19 -3.68 4.93
N THR A 534 18.57 -3.82 6.10
CA THR A 534 17.54 -4.85 6.35
C THR A 534 16.19 -4.18 6.61
N PRO A 535 15.17 -4.40 5.76
CA PRO A 535 13.81 -3.94 6.03
C PRO A 535 13.26 -4.56 7.31
N VAL A 536 12.54 -3.78 8.13
CA VAL A 536 12.01 -4.27 9.42
C VAL A 536 10.49 -4.12 9.54
N TRP A 537 9.97 -2.89 9.55
CA TRP A 537 8.55 -2.65 9.77
C TRP A 537 8.10 -1.33 9.16
N HIS A 538 6.98 -1.38 8.43
CA HIS A 538 6.27 -0.19 7.93
C HIS A 538 7.17 0.80 7.17
N GLY A 539 8.13 0.33 6.38
CA GLY A 539 9.07 1.16 5.62
C GLY A 539 10.32 1.62 6.38
N MET A 540 10.46 1.24 7.66
CA MET A 540 11.72 1.37 8.39
C MET A 540 12.69 0.27 7.95
N SER A 541 13.97 0.61 7.93
CA SER A 541 15.10 -0.27 7.67
C SER A 541 16.17 -0.09 8.72
N LEU A 542 16.94 -1.15 8.95
CA LEU A 542 18.12 -1.17 9.78
C LEU A 542 19.35 -1.09 8.87
N LEU A 543 20.13 -0.04 9.03
CA LEU A 543 21.36 0.23 8.29
C LEU A 543 22.54 -0.06 9.22
N ALA A 544 23.21 -1.19 9.00
CA ALA A 544 24.39 -1.57 9.75
C ALA A 544 25.64 -1.05 9.05
N ALA A 545 26.36 -0.15 9.70
CA ALA A 545 27.59 0.45 9.19
C ALA A 545 28.76 0.22 10.14
N ARG A 546 29.95 -0.01 9.59
CA ARG A 546 31.17 -0.25 10.37
C ARG A 546 32.08 0.96 10.35
N ALA A 547 32.57 1.38 11.53
CA ALA A 547 33.57 2.45 11.66
C ALA A 547 34.92 2.01 11.05
N LEU A 548 35.51 2.86 10.21
CA LEU A 548 36.77 2.60 9.51
C LEU A 548 38.02 2.81 10.34
#